data_AF-A0A3B6CHH9-F1
#
_entry.id   AF-A0A3B6CHH9-F1
#
_cell.length_a   1.000
_cell.length_b   1.000
_cell.length_c   1.000
_cell.angle_alpha   90.00
_cell.angle_beta   90.00
_cell.angle_gamma   90.00
#
_symmetry.space_group_name_H-M   'P 1'
#
loop_
_entity.id
_entity.type
_entity.pdbx_description
1 polymer ?
#
loop_
_entity_poly.entity_id
_entity_poly.type
_entity_poly.pdbx_seq_one_letter_code
_entity_poly.pdbx_strand_id
1 'polypeptide(L)'
;MKEAGMVGVMPCLLLLLFLELRAVAAAYSEYSCNGTTGNYTASDAFGANLARLTAELPINASTSPSLYASAAIGTSSEKVSALALCRGDITDASTCSGCLDNAFQQLRALCAGERDATFYHDLCTLRYSGEDFLGRPEDNSPVINAMDVNGSTFAAWDSGNATSRSFFLSLVGTLFGEMAMYGSYNSTVRRFASAVMYVNPQLPTVYGLAQCTPDLSPGQCWHCFQGLQEQTRQWYDGREGGRIIGVRCNIRYESYQFYDGMADVRIGLQGGSSSPTESNGSKHRKTLIVLLCVSITVFCSVLVCCLLLMRRLRKGGGKTKLEQAHKRNNSKTEEALKLWKIEESSSEFTLYDFPELAAATDNFSEENKLGQGGFGLVYKGMFCDGTEVAVKRLAAQSVQGLVEFKNEIQLIAKLQHTNLVKLVGCCVQEEEKMLVYEYMPNGSLDFFIFDQERGPLLDWKKRQHIIEGIAQGLLYLHKHSWVRIIHRDMKASNILLDKDLSPKISDFGMARIFGSNVMEVNTNRVVGTYGYMAPEYASEGLFSVKSDVFSFGVLLLEIVSGKRNSSGHGQHYGEFVNLLSYVSFC
;
A
#
# COMPACT_ATOMS: atom_id res chain seq x y z
N MET A 1 -42.64 -33.59 48.40
CA MET A 1 -43.80 -33.15 47.60
C MET A 1 -43.45 -31.81 46.96
N LYS A 2 -43.38 -31.79 45.62
CA LYS A 2 -43.53 -30.69 44.63
C LYS A 2 -42.90 -29.31 44.96
N GLU A 3 -41.84 -28.88 44.27
CA GLU A 3 -41.76 -28.31 42.89
C GLU A 3 -42.56 -27.01 42.66
N ALA A 4 -41.81 -25.94 42.33
CA ALA A 4 -42.05 -24.86 41.35
C ALA A 4 -41.34 -23.58 41.88
N GLY A 5 -40.54 -22.81 41.15
CA GLY A 5 -40.06 -22.85 39.78
C GLY A 5 -39.29 -21.54 39.56
N MET A 6 -38.08 -21.61 38.99
CA MET A 6 -37.39 -20.46 38.38
C MET A 6 -36.12 -20.93 37.65
N VAL A 7 -36.29 -21.75 36.60
CA VAL A 7 -35.23 -22.03 35.63
C VAL A 7 -35.86 -21.87 34.25
N GLY A 8 -35.84 -20.64 33.73
CA GLY A 8 -36.53 -20.35 32.46
C GLY A 8 -36.28 -18.96 31.89
N VAL A 9 -35.10 -18.37 32.09
CA VAL A 9 -34.76 -17.07 31.45
C VAL A 9 -33.34 -17.01 30.86
N MET A 10 -32.40 -17.84 31.31
CA MET A 10 -31.02 -17.78 30.82
C MET A 10 -30.72 -18.37 29.41
N PRO A 11 -31.45 -19.34 28.84
CA PRO A 11 -31.06 -19.87 27.53
C PRO A 11 -31.49 -19.00 26.33
N CYS A 12 -32.50 -18.13 26.49
CA CYS A 12 -32.92 -17.22 25.42
C CYS A 12 -31.97 -16.03 25.23
N LEU A 13 -31.35 -15.54 26.30
CA LEU A 13 -30.37 -14.45 26.24
C LEU A 13 -29.08 -14.86 25.51
N LEU A 14 -28.67 -16.12 25.63
CA LEU A 14 -27.51 -16.65 24.91
C LEU A 14 -27.80 -16.90 23.42
N LEU A 15 -29.00 -17.32 23.06
CA LEU A 15 -29.39 -17.47 21.65
C LEU A 15 -29.53 -16.13 20.90
N LEU A 16 -29.92 -15.06 21.60
CA LEU A 16 -29.90 -13.70 21.05
C LEU A 16 -28.47 -13.13 20.91
N LEU A 17 -27.52 -13.58 21.72
CA LEU A 17 -26.10 -13.19 21.63
C LEU A 17 -25.32 -13.91 20.51
N PHE A 18 -25.82 -15.05 19.99
CA PHE A 18 -25.17 -15.80 18.90
C PHE A 18 -25.77 -15.53 17.51
N LEU A 19 -26.80 -14.70 17.38
CA LEU A 19 -27.34 -14.23 16.10
C LEU A 19 -26.77 -12.88 15.64
N GLU A 20 -25.93 -12.23 16.45
CA GLU A 20 -25.36 -10.88 16.19
C GLU A 20 -23.82 -10.88 16.30
N LEU A 21 -23.15 -11.91 15.77
CA LEU A 21 -21.71 -11.86 15.49
C LEU A 21 -21.42 -12.09 14.00
N ARG A 22 -22.12 -11.34 13.15
CA ARG A 22 -21.39 -10.66 12.06
C ARG A 22 -20.95 -9.34 12.67
N ALA A 23 -19.66 -9.03 12.62
CA ALA A 23 -19.25 -7.63 12.75
C ALA A 23 -19.85 -6.90 11.55
N VAL A 24 -21.09 -6.44 11.67
CA VAL A 24 -21.63 -5.42 10.78
C VAL A 24 -20.87 -4.17 11.21
N ALA A 25 -19.92 -3.74 10.39
CA ALA A 25 -19.35 -2.42 10.52
C ALA A 25 -20.54 -1.45 10.68
N ALA A 26 -20.61 -0.70 11.79
CA ALA A 26 -21.73 0.19 12.05
C ALA A 26 -21.94 1.10 10.83
N ALA A 27 -23.17 1.18 10.31
CA ALA A 27 -23.45 1.96 9.12
C ALA A 27 -23.16 3.45 9.39
N TYR A 28 -22.31 4.03 8.54
CA TYR A 28 -21.89 5.43 8.65
C TYR A 28 -23.03 6.37 8.22
N SER A 29 -23.23 7.47 8.95
CA SER A 29 -24.15 8.55 8.56
C SER A 29 -23.65 9.93 9.01
N GLU A 30 -23.77 10.95 8.15
CA GLU A 30 -23.38 12.35 8.41
C GLU A 30 -24.30 13.30 7.65
N TYR A 31 -24.38 14.56 8.06
CA TYR A 31 -25.24 15.56 7.41
C TYR A 31 -24.60 16.95 7.37
N SER A 32 -25.10 17.79 6.46
CA SER A 32 -24.74 19.19 6.33
C SER A 32 -26.00 20.02 6.09
N CYS A 33 -26.17 21.11 6.84
CA CYS A 33 -27.23 22.09 6.63
C CYS A 33 -26.58 23.46 6.38
N ASN A 34 -27.01 24.19 5.36
CA ASN A 34 -26.49 25.53 5.07
C ASN A 34 -27.55 26.63 5.31
N GLY A 35 -27.52 27.17 6.54
CA GLY A 35 -28.32 28.29 7.06
C GLY A 35 -28.27 29.60 6.29
N THR A 36 -27.32 29.76 5.37
CA THR A 36 -27.15 31.03 4.64
C THR A 36 -28.01 31.13 3.38
N THR A 37 -28.63 30.02 2.95
CA THR A 37 -29.44 29.95 1.72
C THR A 37 -30.92 30.32 1.92
N GLY A 38 -31.26 30.78 3.13
CA GLY A 38 -32.61 31.17 3.54
C GLY A 38 -33.42 30.00 4.10
N ASN A 39 -34.55 30.33 4.71
CA ASN A 39 -35.39 29.35 5.41
C ASN A 39 -36.70 29.09 4.66
N TYR A 40 -37.29 27.92 4.92
CA TYR A 40 -38.62 27.56 4.45
C TYR A 40 -39.48 27.01 5.60
N THR A 41 -40.78 26.93 5.32
CA THR A 41 -41.82 26.35 6.18
C THR A 41 -42.55 25.26 5.42
N ALA A 42 -43.09 24.26 6.12
CA ALA A 42 -43.80 23.16 5.47
C ALA A 42 -45.03 23.61 4.65
N SER A 43 -45.58 24.79 4.94
CA SER A 43 -46.75 25.36 4.28
C SER A 43 -46.44 26.24 3.08
N ASP A 44 -45.18 26.65 2.87
CA ASP A 44 -44.82 27.44 1.69
C ASP A 44 -44.57 26.57 0.46
N ALA A 45 -44.45 27.23 -0.69
CA ALA A 45 -44.30 26.53 -1.97
C ALA A 45 -43.00 25.72 -2.06
N PHE A 46 -41.91 26.17 -1.42
CA PHE A 46 -40.67 25.40 -1.35
C PHE A 46 -40.87 24.13 -0.52
N GLY A 47 -41.51 24.23 0.65
CA GLY A 47 -41.85 23.09 1.49
C GLY A 47 -42.78 22.08 0.81
N ALA A 48 -43.78 22.56 0.07
CA ALA A 48 -44.68 21.72 -0.72
C ALA A 48 -43.93 21.00 -1.86
N ASN A 49 -43.04 21.71 -2.55
CA ASN A 49 -42.17 21.13 -3.57
C ASN A 49 -41.26 20.05 -2.94
N LEU A 50 -40.54 20.37 -1.87
CA LEU A 50 -39.66 19.41 -1.20
C LEU A 50 -40.43 18.16 -0.72
N ALA A 51 -41.66 18.32 -0.22
CA ALA A 51 -42.50 17.20 0.19
C ALA A 51 -42.82 16.24 -0.97
N ARG A 52 -43.07 16.78 -2.18
CA ARG A 52 -43.26 15.98 -3.40
C ARG A 52 -41.98 15.21 -3.75
N LEU A 53 -40.81 15.86 -3.73
CA LEU A 53 -39.54 15.20 -4.00
C LEU A 53 -39.21 14.10 -2.99
N THR A 54 -39.55 14.29 -1.71
CA THR A 54 -39.39 13.25 -0.70
C THR A 54 -40.23 12.00 -0.99
N ALA A 55 -41.41 12.15 -1.59
CA ALA A 55 -42.26 11.01 -1.93
C ALA A 55 -41.81 10.30 -3.23
N GLU A 56 -41.24 11.05 -4.19
CA GLU A 56 -40.92 10.53 -5.53
C GLU A 56 -39.49 9.99 -5.65
N LEU A 57 -38.49 10.69 -5.11
CA LEU A 57 -37.07 10.37 -5.35
C LEU A 57 -36.62 9.01 -4.82
N PRO A 58 -37.02 8.54 -3.61
CA PRO A 58 -36.64 7.21 -3.13
C PRO A 58 -37.10 6.08 -4.06
N ILE A 59 -38.33 6.18 -4.57
CA ILE A 59 -38.92 5.22 -5.52
C ILE A 59 -38.23 5.33 -6.87
N ASN A 60 -38.04 6.55 -7.39
CA ASN A 60 -37.40 6.77 -8.68
C ASN A 60 -35.95 6.27 -8.72
N ALA A 61 -35.18 6.50 -7.65
CA ALA A 61 -33.81 6.03 -7.56
C ALA A 61 -33.74 4.50 -7.41
N SER A 62 -34.56 3.92 -6.52
CA SER A 62 -34.54 2.47 -6.24
C SER A 62 -35.05 1.60 -7.39
N THR A 63 -35.93 2.13 -8.23
CA THR A 63 -36.43 1.45 -9.44
C THR A 63 -35.58 1.71 -10.68
N SER A 64 -34.69 2.71 -10.64
CA SER A 64 -33.78 3.02 -11.74
C SER A 64 -32.63 2.01 -11.85
N PRO A 65 -32.26 1.54 -13.05
CA PRO A 65 -31.08 0.70 -13.27
C PRO A 65 -29.77 1.33 -12.76
N SER A 66 -29.70 2.66 -12.75
CA SER A 66 -28.53 3.43 -12.30
C SER A 66 -28.51 3.70 -10.79
N LEU A 67 -29.55 3.29 -10.06
CA LEU A 67 -29.71 3.54 -8.62
C LEU A 67 -29.61 5.05 -8.27
N TYR A 68 -30.06 5.89 -9.20
CA TYR A 68 -29.96 7.33 -9.14
C TYR A 68 -31.24 7.98 -9.67
N ALA A 69 -31.66 9.04 -9.00
CA ALA A 69 -32.67 9.96 -9.50
C ALA A 69 -32.34 11.39 -9.11
N SER A 70 -32.69 12.33 -9.97
CA SER A 70 -32.60 13.77 -9.70
C SER A 70 -33.82 14.47 -10.25
N ALA A 71 -34.24 15.55 -9.62
CA ALA A 71 -35.34 16.37 -10.10
C ALA A 71 -35.16 17.83 -9.66
N ALA A 72 -35.71 18.74 -10.47
CA ALA A 72 -35.85 20.14 -10.14
C ALA A 72 -37.30 20.56 -10.38
N ILE A 73 -37.94 21.10 -9.36
CA ILE A 73 -39.36 21.48 -9.40
C ILE A 73 -39.56 22.88 -8.82
N GLY A 74 -40.61 23.57 -9.27
CA GLY A 74 -40.87 24.96 -8.90
C GLY A 74 -40.12 25.97 -9.76
N THR A 75 -40.33 27.25 -9.49
CA THR A 75 -39.75 28.37 -10.25
C THR A 75 -39.18 29.43 -9.33
N SER A 76 -38.14 30.14 -9.78
CA SER A 76 -37.54 31.28 -9.08
C SER A 76 -37.16 30.93 -7.62
N SER A 77 -37.63 31.70 -6.64
CA SER A 77 -37.32 31.52 -5.22
C SER A 77 -37.99 30.29 -4.58
N GLU A 78 -38.87 29.57 -5.29
CA GLU A 78 -39.58 28.38 -4.77
C GLU A 78 -39.04 27.08 -5.37
N LYS A 79 -38.01 27.18 -6.22
CA LYS A 79 -37.37 26.03 -6.87
C LYS A 79 -36.68 25.16 -5.81
N VAL A 80 -36.81 23.84 -5.97
CA VAL A 80 -36.07 22.82 -5.25
C VAL A 80 -35.37 21.94 -6.27
N SER A 81 -34.04 21.89 -6.22
CA SER A 81 -33.23 20.91 -6.95
C SER A 81 -32.85 19.82 -5.96
N ALA A 82 -32.91 18.55 -6.35
CA ALA A 82 -32.51 17.45 -5.49
C ALA A 82 -31.96 16.26 -6.29
N LEU A 83 -31.10 15.49 -5.64
CA LEU A 83 -30.65 14.19 -6.12
C LEU A 83 -30.62 13.17 -5.01
N ALA A 84 -30.79 11.93 -5.42
CA ALA A 84 -30.74 10.73 -4.61
C ALA A 84 -29.87 9.70 -5.32
N LEU A 85 -28.81 9.25 -4.67
CA LEU A 85 -27.87 8.26 -5.19
C LEU A 85 -27.75 7.12 -4.18
N CYS A 86 -28.02 5.90 -4.60
CA CYS A 86 -27.72 4.70 -3.84
C CYS A 86 -26.38 4.09 -4.28
N ARG A 87 -25.73 3.36 -3.37
CA ARG A 87 -24.45 2.72 -3.66
C ARG A 87 -24.59 1.70 -4.79
N GLY A 88 -23.64 1.71 -5.72
CA GLY A 88 -23.76 0.97 -6.97
C GLY A 88 -23.72 -0.57 -6.85
N ASP A 89 -23.33 -1.13 -5.71
CA ASP A 89 -23.35 -2.57 -5.40
C ASP A 89 -24.69 -3.05 -4.81
N ILE A 90 -25.65 -2.15 -4.56
CA ILE A 90 -26.97 -2.54 -4.05
C ILE A 90 -27.74 -3.30 -5.15
N THR A 91 -28.31 -4.44 -4.77
CA THR A 91 -29.13 -5.28 -5.67
C THR A 91 -30.60 -5.27 -5.28
N ASP A 92 -30.90 -4.97 -4.01
CA ASP A 92 -32.27 -4.92 -3.49
C ASP A 92 -32.80 -3.47 -3.50
N ALA A 93 -33.83 -3.24 -4.29
CA ALA A 93 -34.49 -1.94 -4.40
C ALA A 93 -35.03 -1.44 -3.04
N SER A 94 -35.48 -2.34 -2.16
CA SER A 94 -36.03 -1.95 -0.85
C SER A 94 -34.95 -1.38 0.08
N THR A 95 -33.72 -1.90 -0.01
CA THR A 95 -32.55 -1.37 0.71
C THR A 95 -32.20 0.05 0.24
N CYS A 96 -32.23 0.30 -1.08
CA CYS A 96 -32.00 1.64 -1.62
C CYS A 96 -33.10 2.63 -1.21
N SER A 97 -34.38 2.27 -1.42
CA SER A 97 -35.51 3.14 -1.05
C SER A 97 -35.50 3.44 0.44
N GLY A 98 -35.35 2.42 1.29
CA GLY A 98 -35.32 2.59 2.74
C GLY A 98 -34.18 3.49 3.23
N CYS A 99 -33.00 3.43 2.60
CA CYS A 99 -31.91 4.35 2.91
C CYS A 99 -32.27 5.80 2.60
N LEU A 100 -32.85 6.05 1.42
CA LEU A 100 -33.24 7.39 0.97
C LEU A 100 -34.42 7.95 1.77
N ASP A 101 -35.41 7.12 2.10
CA ASP A 101 -36.53 7.48 2.95
C ASP A 101 -36.05 7.91 4.33
N ASN A 102 -35.14 7.12 4.93
CA ASN A 102 -34.51 7.48 6.20
C ASN A 102 -33.68 8.77 6.08
N ALA A 103 -32.90 8.94 5.00
CA ALA A 103 -32.12 10.16 4.78
C ALA A 103 -33.02 11.42 4.75
N PHE A 104 -34.16 11.38 4.05
CA PHE A 104 -35.12 12.49 4.07
C PHE A 104 -35.72 12.73 5.47
N GLN A 105 -36.05 11.66 6.21
CA GLN A 105 -36.56 11.78 7.58
C GLN A 105 -35.53 12.43 8.51
N GLN A 106 -34.25 12.01 8.42
CA GLN A 106 -33.16 12.58 9.20
C GLN A 106 -32.92 14.05 8.83
N LEU A 107 -32.89 14.41 7.55
CA LEU A 107 -32.74 15.81 7.15
C LEU A 107 -33.88 16.69 7.63
N ARG A 108 -35.12 16.19 7.65
CA ARG A 108 -36.26 16.94 8.22
C ARG A 108 -36.11 17.17 9.72
N ALA A 109 -35.54 16.21 10.45
CA ALA A 109 -35.33 16.32 11.87
C ALA A 109 -34.13 17.21 12.23
N LEU A 110 -33.03 17.10 11.47
CA LEU A 110 -31.73 17.71 11.78
C LEU A 110 -31.53 19.07 11.11
N CYS A 111 -32.07 19.26 9.90
CA CYS A 111 -31.98 20.49 9.10
C CYS A 111 -33.36 21.14 8.92
N ALA A 112 -34.16 21.17 9.99
CA ALA A 112 -35.54 21.67 9.92
C ALA A 112 -35.59 23.14 9.45
N GLY A 113 -36.30 23.40 8.35
CA GLY A 113 -36.48 24.74 7.79
C GLY A 113 -35.33 25.24 6.91
N GLU A 114 -34.28 24.44 6.70
CA GLU A 114 -33.09 24.80 5.91
C GLU A 114 -33.29 24.54 4.43
N ARG A 115 -32.91 25.48 3.56
CA ARG A 115 -33.15 25.34 2.10
C ARG A 115 -32.04 24.61 1.35
N ASP A 116 -30.92 24.31 1.98
CA ASP A 116 -29.85 23.50 1.41
C ASP A 116 -29.37 22.50 2.47
N ALA A 117 -29.58 21.22 2.20
CA ALA A 117 -29.21 20.16 3.11
C ALA A 117 -28.76 18.90 2.37
N THR A 118 -27.75 18.26 2.93
CA THR A 118 -27.14 17.04 2.39
C THR A 118 -27.03 15.98 3.48
N PHE A 119 -27.35 14.75 3.14
CA PHE A 119 -27.20 13.58 3.98
C PHE A 119 -26.31 12.55 3.29
N TYR A 120 -25.35 12.04 4.03
CA TYR A 120 -24.42 11.01 3.62
C TYR A 120 -24.66 9.78 4.47
N HIS A 121 -24.94 8.65 3.84
CA HIS A 121 -25.01 7.35 4.48
C HIS A 121 -24.10 6.37 3.75
N ASP A 122 -23.68 5.28 4.40
CA ASP A 122 -22.82 4.28 3.79
C ASP A 122 -23.41 3.65 2.50
N LEU A 123 -24.74 3.65 2.41
CA LEU A 123 -25.51 3.04 1.33
C LEU A 123 -26.17 4.06 0.38
N CYS A 124 -26.27 5.33 0.75
CA CYS A 124 -26.90 6.34 -0.09
C CYS A 124 -26.45 7.77 0.23
N THR A 125 -26.56 8.66 -0.74
CA THR A 125 -26.34 10.10 -0.60
C THR A 125 -27.58 10.83 -1.10
N LEU A 126 -28.00 11.85 -0.36
CA LEU A 126 -29.18 12.65 -0.66
C LEU A 126 -28.84 14.13 -0.49
N ARG A 127 -29.15 14.97 -1.47
CA ARG A 127 -29.07 16.43 -1.33
C ARG A 127 -30.31 17.09 -1.90
N TYR A 128 -30.79 18.14 -1.23
CA TYR A 128 -31.69 19.12 -1.81
C TYR A 128 -31.14 20.54 -1.60
N SER A 129 -31.47 21.44 -2.52
CA SER A 129 -31.10 22.85 -2.43
C SER A 129 -32.11 23.74 -3.15
N GLY A 130 -32.26 24.99 -2.70
CA GLY A 130 -32.92 26.04 -3.48
C GLY A 130 -32.11 26.51 -4.69
N GLU A 131 -30.81 26.22 -4.72
CA GLU A 131 -29.96 26.52 -5.86
C GLU A 131 -30.02 25.40 -6.92
N ASP A 132 -29.71 25.76 -8.16
CA ASP A 132 -29.50 24.79 -9.23
C ASP A 132 -28.06 24.24 -9.19
N PHE A 133 -27.82 23.32 -8.25
CA PHE A 133 -26.55 22.60 -8.20
C PHE A 133 -26.47 21.47 -9.25
N LEU A 134 -27.61 21.00 -9.78
CA LEU A 134 -27.66 19.99 -10.86
C LEU A 134 -27.04 20.51 -12.16
N GLY A 135 -27.20 21.80 -12.46
CA GLY A 135 -26.53 22.47 -13.58
C GLY A 135 -25.02 22.70 -13.41
N ARG A 136 -24.42 22.30 -12.28
CA ARG A 136 -22.99 22.49 -11.97
C ARG A 136 -22.29 21.13 -11.78
N PRO A 137 -21.97 20.42 -12.88
CA PRO A 137 -21.42 19.05 -12.81
C PRO A 137 -20.02 18.99 -12.16
N GLU A 138 -19.26 20.08 -12.20
CA GLU A 138 -17.92 20.19 -11.61
C GLU A 138 -17.95 20.39 -10.07
N ASP A 139 -19.11 20.76 -9.51
CA ASP A 139 -19.25 21.09 -8.08
C ASP A 139 -19.61 19.85 -7.25
N ASN A 140 -18.60 19.27 -6.60
CA ASN A 140 -18.75 18.11 -5.72
C ASN A 140 -19.12 18.49 -4.26
N SER A 141 -19.31 19.79 -3.97
CA SER A 141 -19.53 20.29 -2.60
C SER A 141 -20.94 19.99 -2.09
N PRO A 142 -21.18 19.95 -0.76
CA PRO A 142 -20.17 19.90 0.30
C PRO A 142 -19.38 18.58 0.25
N VAL A 143 -18.08 18.63 0.51
CA VAL A 143 -17.24 17.42 0.61
C VAL A 143 -16.95 17.17 2.07
N ILE A 144 -17.10 15.93 2.50
CA ILE A 144 -16.73 15.47 3.84
C ILE A 144 -15.68 14.37 3.76
N ASN A 145 -14.82 14.31 4.77
CA ASN A 145 -13.79 13.29 4.90
C ASN A 145 -13.74 12.79 6.35
N ALA A 146 -13.11 11.64 6.56
CA ALA A 146 -12.97 10.96 7.84
C ALA A 146 -12.04 11.67 8.85
N MET A 147 -11.27 12.67 8.41
CA MET A 147 -10.33 13.42 9.23
C MET A 147 -10.95 14.71 9.83
N ASP A 148 -11.93 15.31 9.15
CA ASP A 148 -12.59 16.56 9.55
C ASP A 148 -13.58 16.37 10.71
N VAL A 149 -13.92 15.14 11.06
CA VAL A 149 -14.93 14.83 12.06
C VAL A 149 -14.24 14.35 13.34
N ASN A 150 -14.50 15.03 14.48
CA ASN A 150 -14.10 14.57 15.81
C ASN A 150 -14.35 13.05 15.89
N GLY A 151 -13.30 12.27 16.18
CA GLY A 151 -13.16 10.82 15.92
C GLY A 151 -14.14 9.87 16.63
N SER A 152 -15.38 10.29 16.89
CA SER A 152 -16.45 9.55 17.51
C SER A 152 -17.62 9.20 16.57
N THR A 153 -17.70 9.73 15.33
CA THR A 153 -18.84 9.48 14.41
C THR A 153 -18.48 8.77 13.10
N PHE A 154 -17.21 8.73 12.72
CA PHE A 154 -16.74 7.97 11.56
C PHE A 154 -16.46 6.50 11.96
N ALA A 155 -17.53 5.76 12.28
CA ALA A 155 -17.40 4.35 12.61
C ALA A 155 -16.91 3.56 11.38
N ALA A 156 -15.84 2.79 11.56
CA ALA A 156 -15.29 1.82 10.60
C ALA A 156 -14.42 2.36 9.45
N TRP A 157 -13.59 3.38 9.66
CA TRP A 157 -12.42 3.58 8.78
C TRP A 157 -11.14 3.13 9.47
N ASP A 158 -10.21 2.56 8.71
CA ASP A 158 -8.91 2.14 9.24
C ASP A 158 -7.99 3.36 9.42
N SER A 159 -7.93 3.87 10.66
CA SER A 159 -7.03 4.97 11.02
C SER A 159 -5.56 4.55 11.15
N GLY A 160 -5.25 3.27 10.93
CA GLY A 160 -3.91 2.71 11.01
C GLY A 160 -2.94 3.39 10.05
N ASN A 161 -1.69 3.56 10.51
CA ASN A 161 -0.61 3.98 9.63
C ASN A 161 -0.06 2.78 8.89
N ALA A 162 0.13 2.92 7.59
CA ALA A 162 0.72 1.88 6.77
C ALA A 162 2.15 1.59 7.22
N THR A 163 2.50 0.30 7.21
CA THR A 163 3.87 -0.15 7.55
C THR A 163 4.93 0.49 6.64
N SER A 164 4.56 0.83 5.41
CA SER A 164 5.39 1.60 4.47
C SER A 164 4.55 2.67 3.77
N ARG A 165 4.77 3.94 4.15
CA ARG A 165 4.05 5.11 3.63
C ARG A 165 4.08 5.20 2.10
N SER A 166 5.28 5.19 1.49
CA SER A 166 5.43 5.38 0.04
C SER A 166 4.87 4.23 -0.79
N PHE A 167 5.04 3.00 -0.29
CA PHE A 167 4.50 1.81 -0.93
C PHE A 167 2.96 1.81 -0.89
N PHE A 168 2.37 2.09 0.27
CA PHE A 168 0.93 2.11 0.43
C PHE A 168 0.28 3.23 -0.40
N LEU A 169 0.91 4.41 -0.50
CA LEU A 169 0.47 5.48 -1.39
C LEU A 169 0.48 5.06 -2.88
N SER A 170 1.51 4.32 -3.30
CA SER A 170 1.60 3.79 -4.68
C SER A 170 0.50 2.76 -4.96
N LEU A 171 0.26 1.86 -4.00
CA LEU A 171 -0.82 0.89 -4.04
C LEU A 171 -2.19 1.57 -4.17
N VAL A 172 -2.53 2.48 -3.26
CA VAL A 172 -3.80 3.23 -3.31
C VAL A 172 -3.90 4.03 -4.60
N GLY A 173 -2.81 4.63 -5.08
CA GLY A 173 -2.77 5.34 -6.36
C GLY A 173 -3.11 4.46 -7.56
N THR A 174 -2.57 3.23 -7.59
CA THR A 174 -2.85 2.24 -8.64
C THR A 174 -4.29 1.76 -8.58
N LEU A 175 -4.75 1.36 -7.39
CA LEU A 175 -6.14 0.95 -7.14
C LEU A 175 -7.12 2.04 -7.61
N PHE A 176 -6.83 3.30 -7.29
CA PHE A 176 -7.65 4.44 -7.67
C PHE A 176 -7.68 4.69 -9.17
N GLY A 177 -6.53 4.61 -9.85
CA GLY A 177 -6.46 4.76 -11.30
C GLY A 177 -7.35 3.74 -12.01
N GLU A 178 -7.24 2.47 -11.63
CA GLU A 178 -8.04 1.38 -12.20
C GLU A 178 -9.54 1.52 -11.88
N MET A 179 -9.89 1.83 -10.63
CA MET A 179 -11.29 2.07 -10.23
C MET A 179 -11.90 3.28 -10.95
N ALA A 180 -11.16 4.37 -11.05
CA ALA A 180 -11.63 5.58 -11.70
C ALA A 180 -11.86 5.33 -13.19
N MET A 181 -10.99 4.56 -13.85
CA MET A 181 -11.12 4.22 -15.26
C MET A 181 -12.36 3.37 -15.48
N TYR A 182 -12.50 2.31 -14.68
CA TYR A 182 -13.64 1.41 -14.76
C TYR A 182 -14.96 2.13 -14.46
N GLY A 183 -15.03 2.87 -13.36
CA GLY A 183 -16.23 3.61 -12.95
C GLY A 183 -16.65 4.68 -13.95
N SER A 184 -15.69 5.33 -14.62
CA SER A 184 -15.97 6.40 -15.59
C SER A 184 -16.39 5.88 -16.95
N TYR A 185 -15.70 4.86 -17.49
CA TYR A 185 -15.80 4.45 -18.88
C TYR A 185 -16.41 3.05 -19.08
N ASN A 186 -16.23 2.12 -18.15
CA ASN A 186 -16.69 0.73 -18.30
C ASN A 186 -18.04 0.48 -17.60
N SER A 187 -18.27 1.15 -16.47
CA SER A 187 -19.52 1.08 -15.71
C SER A 187 -20.55 2.07 -16.24
N THR A 188 -21.09 1.80 -17.43
CA THR A 188 -21.86 2.79 -18.20
C THR A 188 -23.14 3.28 -17.52
N VAL A 189 -23.79 2.44 -16.71
CA VAL A 189 -25.11 2.76 -16.09
C VAL A 189 -24.99 3.31 -14.68
N ARG A 190 -24.21 2.67 -13.80
CA ARG A 190 -24.14 3.02 -12.37
C ARG A 190 -22.99 3.96 -12.01
N ARG A 191 -22.02 4.13 -12.92
CA ARG A 191 -20.78 4.91 -12.70
C ARG A 191 -20.07 4.55 -11.40
N PHE A 192 -20.03 3.25 -11.14
CA PHE A 192 -19.57 2.62 -9.92
C PHE A 192 -18.46 1.63 -10.24
N ALA A 193 -17.44 1.57 -9.38
CA ALA A 193 -16.42 0.55 -9.40
C ALA A 193 -16.09 0.08 -7.99
N SER A 194 -16.06 -1.24 -7.80
CA SER A 194 -15.44 -1.89 -6.66
C SER A 194 -14.10 -2.50 -7.08
N ALA A 195 -13.10 -2.44 -6.22
CA ALA A 195 -11.80 -3.04 -6.49
C ALA A 195 -11.23 -3.81 -5.31
N VAL A 196 -10.47 -4.84 -5.64
CA VAL A 196 -9.61 -5.55 -4.69
C VAL A 196 -8.21 -5.62 -5.28
N MET A 197 -7.24 -5.31 -4.44
CA MET A 197 -5.83 -5.45 -4.77
C MET A 197 -5.16 -6.32 -3.73
N TYR A 198 -4.70 -7.46 -4.21
CA TYR A 198 -3.93 -8.41 -3.44
C TYR A 198 -2.50 -8.39 -3.96
N VAL A 199 -1.55 -8.06 -3.08
CA VAL A 199 -0.13 -8.03 -3.43
C VAL A 199 0.56 -9.32 -2.98
N ASN A 200 0.46 -9.66 -1.69
CA ASN A 200 1.02 -10.90 -1.12
C ASN A 200 0.45 -11.21 0.27
N PRO A 201 0.70 -12.40 0.85
CA PRO A 201 0.17 -12.79 2.16
C PRO A 201 0.70 -12.00 3.35
N GLN A 202 1.75 -11.19 3.16
CA GLN A 202 2.42 -10.43 4.23
C GLN A 202 1.95 -8.97 4.28
N LEU A 203 1.10 -8.55 3.34
CA LEU A 203 0.54 -7.21 3.25
C LEU A 203 -0.99 -7.26 3.39
N PRO A 204 -1.61 -6.21 3.95
CA PRO A 204 -3.06 -6.10 3.96
C PRO A 204 -3.59 -6.05 2.53
N THR A 205 -4.66 -6.79 2.27
CA THR A 205 -5.39 -6.68 1.00
C THR A 205 -6.13 -5.35 1.02
N VAL A 206 -6.01 -4.56 -0.05
CA VAL A 206 -6.68 -3.25 -0.12
C VAL A 206 -7.95 -3.40 -0.93
N TYR A 207 -9.06 -2.97 -0.34
CA TYR A 207 -10.37 -2.93 -0.96
C TYR A 207 -10.73 -1.49 -1.24
N GLY A 208 -11.26 -1.21 -2.43
CA GLY A 208 -11.60 0.12 -2.88
C GLY A 208 -13.01 0.19 -3.46
N LEU A 209 -13.58 1.39 -3.41
CA LEU A 209 -14.84 1.73 -4.05
C LEU A 209 -14.77 3.18 -4.54
N ALA A 210 -15.23 3.41 -5.76
CA ALA A 210 -15.41 4.74 -6.32
C ALA A 210 -16.77 4.84 -7.02
N GLN A 211 -17.50 5.94 -6.82
CA GLN A 211 -18.77 6.17 -7.49
C GLN A 211 -18.98 7.66 -7.80
N CYS A 212 -19.50 7.97 -8.98
CA CYS A 212 -19.98 9.30 -9.32
C CYS A 212 -21.48 9.27 -9.69
N THR A 213 -22.14 10.42 -9.75
CA THR A 213 -23.56 10.50 -10.11
C THR A 213 -23.76 10.16 -11.60
N PRO A 214 -24.70 9.27 -11.95
CA PRO A 214 -24.91 8.80 -13.33
C PRO A 214 -25.26 9.87 -14.39
N ASP A 215 -25.66 11.07 -14.00
CA ASP A 215 -25.88 12.23 -14.88
C ASP A 215 -24.59 12.85 -15.42
N LEU A 216 -23.43 12.54 -14.83
CA LEU A 216 -22.13 13.03 -15.32
C LEU A 216 -21.70 12.28 -16.59
N SER A 217 -21.10 12.99 -17.53
CA SER A 217 -20.38 12.36 -18.65
C SER A 217 -19.16 11.56 -18.15
N PRO A 218 -18.64 10.58 -18.93
CA PRO A 218 -17.41 9.86 -18.57
C PRO A 218 -16.23 10.78 -18.22
N GLY A 219 -16.03 11.85 -18.99
CA GLY A 219 -14.95 12.82 -18.73
C GLY A 219 -15.16 13.58 -17.41
N GLN A 220 -16.39 14.00 -17.10
CA GLN A 220 -16.71 14.68 -15.85
C GLN A 220 -16.58 13.75 -14.63
N CYS A 221 -17.05 12.51 -14.75
CA CYS A 221 -16.89 11.50 -13.71
C CYS A 221 -15.40 11.24 -13.41
N TRP A 222 -14.61 11.06 -14.47
CA TRP A 222 -13.16 10.89 -14.38
C TRP A 222 -12.49 12.09 -13.70
N HIS A 223 -12.84 13.32 -14.12
CA HIS A 223 -12.29 14.54 -13.52
C HIS A 223 -12.63 14.65 -12.03
N CYS A 224 -13.86 14.32 -11.64
CA CYS A 224 -14.28 14.29 -10.24
C CYS A 224 -13.43 13.30 -9.42
N PHE A 225 -13.19 12.08 -9.94
CA PHE A 225 -12.31 11.11 -9.28
C PHE A 225 -10.85 11.56 -9.17
N GLN A 226 -10.31 12.25 -10.17
CA GLN A 226 -8.96 12.81 -10.09
C GLN A 226 -8.84 13.84 -8.95
N GLY A 227 -9.84 14.72 -8.81
CA GLY A 227 -9.89 15.66 -7.68
C GLY A 227 -9.93 14.94 -6.32
N LEU A 228 -10.73 13.89 -6.18
CA LEU A 228 -10.75 13.08 -4.95
C LEU A 228 -9.43 12.34 -4.69
N GLN A 229 -8.72 11.89 -5.72
CA GLN A 229 -7.41 11.26 -5.57
C GLN A 229 -6.37 12.25 -5.04
N GLU A 230 -6.36 13.49 -5.52
CA GLU A 230 -5.48 14.54 -5.01
C GLU A 230 -5.78 14.87 -3.55
N GLN A 231 -7.05 15.05 -3.20
CA GLN A 231 -7.48 15.26 -1.81
C GLN A 231 -7.13 14.07 -0.91
N THR A 232 -7.22 12.83 -1.43
CA THR A 232 -6.84 11.64 -0.68
C THR A 232 -5.37 11.64 -0.32
N ARG A 233 -4.49 12.05 -1.24
CA ARG A 233 -3.04 12.18 -0.97
C ARG A 233 -2.75 13.23 0.11
N GLN A 234 -3.57 14.26 0.21
CA GLN A 234 -3.41 15.32 1.22
C GLN A 234 -3.92 14.89 2.60
N TRP A 235 -5.09 14.25 2.67
CA TRP A 235 -5.76 13.95 3.94
C TRP A 235 -5.38 12.59 4.55
N TYR A 236 -5.04 11.61 3.73
CA TYR A 236 -4.79 10.22 4.15
C TYR A 236 -3.36 9.75 3.88
N ASP A 237 -2.42 10.68 3.88
CA ASP A 237 -1.02 10.42 3.62
C ASP A 237 -0.45 9.28 4.50
N GLY A 238 -0.21 8.12 3.87
CA GLY A 238 0.32 6.93 4.53
C GLY A 238 -0.65 6.17 5.43
N ARG A 239 -1.97 6.40 5.33
CA ARG A 239 -2.99 5.68 6.12
C ARG A 239 -3.56 4.48 5.39
N GLU A 240 -3.85 3.39 6.13
CA GLU A 240 -4.37 2.12 5.60
C GLU A 240 -5.84 2.18 5.18
N GLY A 241 -6.60 3.17 5.66
CA GLY A 241 -7.95 3.49 5.23
C GLY A 241 -8.13 4.97 4.93
N GLY A 242 -9.09 5.27 4.06
CA GLY A 242 -9.43 6.64 3.71
C GLY A 242 -10.77 6.73 2.97
N ARG A 243 -11.55 7.77 3.29
CA ARG A 243 -12.89 7.97 2.73
C ARG A 243 -13.17 9.44 2.44
N ILE A 244 -13.57 9.77 1.23
CA ILE A 244 -14.05 11.11 0.87
C ILE A 244 -15.42 10.96 0.23
N ILE A 245 -16.39 11.71 0.73
CA ILE A 245 -17.75 11.69 0.21
C ILE A 245 -18.13 13.11 -0.19
N GLY A 246 -18.39 13.31 -1.48
CA GLY A 246 -19.05 14.49 -2.00
C GLY A 246 -20.37 14.13 -2.66
N VAL A 247 -21.10 15.15 -3.09
CA VAL A 247 -22.46 15.02 -3.65
C VAL A 247 -22.45 14.40 -5.04
N ARG A 248 -21.38 14.64 -5.82
CA ARG A 248 -21.20 14.19 -7.21
C ARG A 248 -20.34 12.95 -7.32
N CYS A 249 -19.32 12.82 -6.50
CA CYS A 249 -18.49 11.62 -6.46
C CYS A 249 -17.93 11.37 -5.05
N ASN A 250 -17.65 10.09 -4.80
CA ASN A 250 -17.05 9.63 -3.56
C ASN A 250 -16.01 8.53 -3.83
N ILE A 251 -15.11 8.35 -2.88
CA ILE A 251 -14.10 7.31 -2.89
C ILE A 251 -13.89 6.76 -1.48
N ARG A 252 -13.63 5.46 -1.40
CA ARG A 252 -13.29 4.77 -0.16
C ARG A 252 -12.26 3.69 -0.42
N TYR A 253 -11.30 3.54 0.48
CA TYR A 253 -10.45 2.36 0.54
C TYR A 253 -10.23 1.93 1.99
N GLU A 254 -10.06 0.62 2.18
CA GLU A 254 -9.86 0.00 3.49
C GLU A 254 -9.01 -1.28 3.36
N SER A 255 -8.51 -1.77 4.50
CA SER A 255 -7.80 -3.06 4.63
C SER A 255 -8.74 -4.29 4.71
N TYR A 256 -10.05 -4.07 4.65
CA TYR A 256 -11.10 -5.11 4.74
C TYR A 256 -12.19 -4.88 3.70
N GLN A 257 -12.90 -5.94 3.30
CA GLN A 257 -14.00 -5.84 2.33
C GLN A 257 -15.23 -5.20 2.97
N PHE A 258 -15.77 -4.14 2.35
CA PHE A 258 -16.93 -3.37 2.84
C PHE A 258 -18.07 -3.24 1.81
N TYR A 259 -17.93 -3.90 0.66
CA TYR A 259 -18.96 -4.00 -0.37
C TYR A 259 -19.31 -5.47 -0.62
N ASP A 260 -20.54 -5.72 -1.07
CA ASP A 260 -21.02 -7.07 -1.29
C ASP A 260 -20.60 -7.62 -2.66
N GLY A 261 -20.41 -8.93 -2.73
CA GLY A 261 -20.13 -9.63 -3.97
C GLY A 261 -18.67 -9.59 -4.41
N MET A 262 -18.48 -9.75 -5.71
CA MET A 262 -17.19 -9.88 -6.36
C MET A 262 -16.74 -8.53 -6.90
N ALA A 263 -15.51 -8.11 -6.58
CA ALA A 263 -14.96 -6.85 -7.08
C ALA A 263 -14.92 -6.80 -8.62
N ASP A 264 -15.29 -5.65 -9.18
CA ASP A 264 -15.25 -5.35 -10.61
C ASP A 264 -13.80 -5.33 -11.14
N VAL A 265 -12.93 -4.68 -10.37
CA VAL A 265 -11.50 -4.53 -10.67
C VAL A 265 -10.70 -5.43 -9.73
N ARG A 266 -9.80 -6.25 -10.29
CA ARG A 266 -8.96 -7.19 -9.52
C ARG A 266 -7.52 -7.05 -9.93
N ILE A 267 -6.68 -6.59 -9.00
CA ILE A 267 -5.26 -6.33 -9.24
C ILE A 267 -4.44 -7.34 -8.44
N GLY A 268 -3.50 -8.03 -9.10
CA GLY A 268 -2.62 -9.01 -8.46
C GLY A 268 -3.24 -10.38 -8.13
N LEU A 269 -4.48 -10.65 -8.55
CA LEU A 269 -5.12 -11.96 -8.45
C LEU A 269 -5.03 -12.70 -9.80
N GLN A 270 -4.05 -13.59 -9.96
CA GLN A 270 -4.01 -14.49 -11.12
C GLN A 270 -4.95 -15.70 -10.91
N GLY A 271 -5.97 -15.79 -11.77
CA GLY A 271 -6.59 -17.01 -12.29
C GLY A 271 -6.86 -18.19 -11.35
N GLY A 272 -8.08 -18.21 -10.79
CA GLY A 272 -8.74 -19.42 -10.29
C GLY A 272 -10.23 -19.37 -10.64
N SER A 273 -10.57 -19.77 -11.87
CA SER A 273 -11.97 -20.07 -12.21
C SER A 273 -12.36 -21.36 -11.51
N SER A 274 -13.25 -21.27 -10.52
CA SER A 274 -14.11 -22.39 -10.15
C SER A 274 -15.47 -21.83 -9.78
N SER A 275 -16.42 -22.05 -10.69
CA SER A 275 -17.85 -21.80 -10.52
C SER A 275 -18.39 -22.44 -9.23
N PRO A 276 -19.39 -21.83 -8.57
CA PRO A 276 -20.04 -22.47 -7.43
C PRO A 276 -21.00 -23.55 -7.95
N THR A 277 -20.72 -24.81 -7.63
CA THR A 277 -21.68 -25.90 -7.77
C THR A 277 -22.90 -25.66 -6.88
N GLU A 278 -24.06 -25.54 -7.51
CA GLU A 278 -25.37 -25.71 -6.88
C GLU A 278 -25.45 -27.07 -6.18
N SER A 279 -26.02 -27.10 -4.98
CA SER A 279 -26.61 -28.33 -4.46
C SER A 279 -28.00 -28.03 -3.91
N ASN A 280 -28.98 -28.70 -4.52
CA ASN A 280 -30.39 -28.61 -4.22
C ASN A 280 -30.77 -29.71 -3.22
N GLY A 281 -31.56 -29.37 -2.19
CA GLY A 281 -32.65 -30.24 -1.72
C GLY A 281 -32.40 -31.40 -0.72
N SER A 282 -32.60 -31.07 0.55
CA SER A 282 -33.62 -31.68 1.45
C SER A 282 -33.29 -32.85 2.42
N LYS A 283 -33.86 -32.68 3.63
CA LYS A 283 -34.30 -33.68 4.62
C LYS A 283 -33.25 -34.58 5.30
N HIS A 284 -32.48 -34.01 6.24
CA HIS A 284 -32.19 -34.69 7.52
C HIS A 284 -31.72 -33.74 8.63
N ARG A 285 -32.37 -32.58 8.75
CA ARG A 285 -32.04 -31.56 9.75
C ARG A 285 -33.01 -31.67 10.93
N LYS A 286 -32.72 -32.54 11.89
CA LYS A 286 -33.29 -32.50 13.27
C LYS A 286 -32.54 -33.42 14.25
N THR A 287 -31.94 -34.53 13.79
CA THR A 287 -31.28 -35.50 14.68
C THR A 287 -29.79 -35.23 14.92
N LEU A 288 -29.10 -34.53 14.02
CA LEU A 288 -27.65 -34.25 14.12
C LEU A 288 -27.32 -33.11 15.11
N ILE A 289 -28.24 -32.18 15.33
CA ILE A 289 -28.00 -30.97 16.14
C ILE A 289 -27.95 -31.30 17.65
N VAL A 290 -28.72 -32.29 18.12
CA VAL A 290 -28.76 -32.66 19.54
C VAL A 290 -27.47 -33.38 19.98
N LEU A 291 -26.90 -34.22 19.12
CA LEU A 291 -25.64 -34.92 19.39
C LEU A 291 -24.43 -33.98 19.43
N LEU A 292 -24.40 -32.97 18.54
CA LEU A 292 -23.31 -32.00 18.49
C LEU A 292 -23.28 -31.07 19.73
N CYS A 293 -24.43 -30.61 20.22
CA CYS A 293 -24.49 -29.70 21.37
C CYS A 293 -24.01 -30.34 22.69
N VAL A 294 -24.24 -31.65 22.88
CA VAL A 294 -23.77 -32.36 24.08
C VAL A 294 -22.26 -32.61 24.02
N SER A 295 -21.72 -32.93 22.85
CA SER A 295 -20.27 -33.09 22.69
C SER A 295 -19.48 -31.80 22.90
N ILE A 296 -20.02 -30.65 22.46
CA ILE A 296 -19.35 -29.35 22.58
C ILE A 296 -19.35 -28.85 24.02
N THR A 297 -20.42 -29.07 24.78
CA THR A 297 -20.49 -28.66 26.19
C THR A 297 -19.54 -29.46 27.08
N VAL A 298 -19.41 -30.76 26.84
CA VAL A 298 -18.41 -31.62 27.52
C VAL A 298 -16.99 -31.21 27.12
N PHE A 299 -16.73 -30.95 25.84
CA PHE A 299 -15.41 -30.52 25.38
C PHE A 299 -15.02 -29.15 25.98
N CYS A 300 -15.93 -28.17 25.97
CA CYS A 300 -15.67 -26.84 26.53
C CYS A 300 -15.44 -26.88 28.04
N SER A 301 -16.18 -27.71 28.79
CA SER A 301 -15.99 -27.84 30.24
C SER A 301 -14.66 -28.48 30.61
N VAL A 302 -14.22 -29.49 29.85
CA VAL A 302 -12.88 -30.09 30.00
C VAL A 302 -11.79 -29.07 29.66
N LEU A 303 -11.96 -28.31 28.59
CA LEU A 303 -10.97 -27.33 28.13
C LEU A 303 -10.83 -26.16 29.12
N VAL A 304 -11.93 -25.69 29.71
CA VAL A 304 -11.92 -24.70 30.79
C VAL A 304 -11.24 -25.26 32.04
N CYS A 305 -11.51 -26.50 32.41
CA CYS A 305 -10.87 -27.15 33.56
C CYS A 305 -9.34 -27.30 33.35
N CYS A 306 -8.91 -27.71 32.15
CA CYS A 306 -7.50 -27.76 31.75
C CYS A 306 -6.85 -26.38 31.77
N LEU A 307 -7.51 -25.33 31.29
CA LEU A 307 -7.00 -23.96 31.31
C LEU A 307 -6.86 -23.41 32.74
N LEU A 308 -7.78 -23.76 33.64
CA LEU A 308 -7.71 -23.38 35.05
C LEU A 308 -6.58 -24.12 35.79
N LEU A 309 -6.35 -25.40 35.47
CA LEU A 309 -5.20 -26.18 35.96
C LEU A 309 -3.88 -25.62 35.42
N MET A 310 -3.80 -25.28 34.12
CA MET A 310 -2.62 -24.64 33.53
C MET A 310 -2.37 -23.24 34.11
N ARG A 311 -3.42 -22.48 34.46
CA ARG A 311 -3.27 -21.18 35.16
C ARG A 311 -2.80 -21.33 36.60
N ARG A 312 -3.15 -22.42 37.29
CA ARG A 312 -2.60 -22.75 38.62
C ARG A 312 -1.13 -23.17 38.54
N LEU A 313 -0.72 -23.85 37.47
CA LEU A 313 0.67 -24.26 37.23
C LEU A 313 1.55 -23.11 36.69
N ARG A 314 0.98 -22.10 36.02
CA ARG A 314 1.70 -20.94 35.47
C ARG A 314 1.91 -19.78 36.46
N LYS A 315 1.58 -19.96 37.75
CA LYS A 315 1.82 -18.92 38.77
C LYS A 315 3.27 -18.83 39.27
N GLY A 316 4.22 -19.47 38.59
CA GLY A 316 5.65 -19.26 38.77
C GLY A 316 6.35 -19.07 37.43
N GLY A 317 6.98 -17.90 37.21
CA GLY A 317 7.93 -17.66 36.12
C GLY A 317 7.38 -16.88 34.92
N GLY A 318 7.24 -15.57 35.05
CA GLY A 318 7.08 -14.65 33.91
C GLY A 318 8.43 -14.18 33.39
N LYS A 319 8.81 -14.61 32.17
CA LYS A 319 9.78 -14.05 31.20
C LYS A 319 9.76 -14.99 29.97
N THR A 320 9.85 -14.48 28.73
CA THR A 320 10.05 -15.17 27.41
C THR A 320 8.96 -14.95 26.33
N LYS A 321 8.94 -13.77 25.69
CA LYS A 321 8.42 -13.65 24.30
C LYS A 321 9.43 -12.98 23.36
N LEU A 322 10.24 -12.05 23.87
CA LEU A 322 11.31 -11.39 23.12
C LEU A 322 12.51 -12.34 22.85
N GLU A 323 12.91 -13.14 23.84
CA GLU A 323 14.05 -14.08 23.73
C GLU A 323 13.82 -15.23 22.72
N GLN A 324 12.56 -15.64 22.50
CA GLN A 324 12.24 -16.71 21.54
C GLN A 324 12.32 -16.26 20.08
N ALA A 325 11.95 -15.00 19.79
CA ALA A 325 12.16 -14.41 18.46
C ALA A 325 13.67 -14.20 18.19
N HIS A 326 14.42 -13.80 19.21
CA HIS A 326 15.86 -13.56 19.13
C HIS A 326 16.67 -14.83 18.81
N LYS A 327 16.38 -15.94 19.51
CA LYS A 327 17.05 -17.25 19.25
C LYS A 327 16.80 -17.79 17.84
N ARG A 328 15.60 -17.55 17.27
CA ARG A 328 15.23 -18.03 15.92
C ARG A 328 15.92 -17.27 14.78
N ASN A 329 16.24 -15.99 14.99
CA ASN A 329 16.94 -15.17 13.99
C ASN A 329 18.44 -15.48 13.95
N ASN A 330 19.06 -15.72 15.12
CA ASN A 330 20.46 -16.13 15.18
C ASN A 330 20.69 -17.51 14.56
N SER A 331 19.82 -18.50 14.84
CA SER A 331 19.96 -19.85 14.24
C SER A 331 19.91 -19.83 12.71
N LYS A 332 19.03 -19.01 12.11
CA LYS A 332 18.91 -18.87 10.65
C LYS A 332 20.05 -18.10 9.98
N THR A 333 20.81 -17.31 10.73
CA THR A 333 21.98 -16.57 10.21
C THR A 333 23.20 -17.47 10.25
N GLU A 334 23.33 -18.23 11.33
CA GLU A 334 24.36 -19.26 11.51
C GLU A 334 24.22 -20.39 10.48
N GLU A 335 22.99 -20.78 10.11
CA GLU A 335 22.75 -21.74 9.01
C GLU A 335 23.23 -21.22 7.64
N ALA A 336 23.04 -19.94 7.32
CA ALA A 336 23.51 -19.36 6.06
C ALA A 336 25.04 -19.30 5.98
N LEU A 337 25.70 -19.00 7.11
CA LEU A 337 27.16 -19.05 7.25
C LEU A 337 27.70 -20.49 7.19
N LYS A 338 26.98 -21.45 7.77
CA LYS A 338 27.33 -22.89 7.70
C LYS A 338 27.18 -23.45 6.29
N LEU A 339 26.09 -23.12 5.59
CA LEU A 339 25.88 -23.49 4.19
C LEU A 339 27.02 -22.99 3.29
N TRP A 340 27.53 -21.78 3.54
CA TRP A 340 28.65 -21.24 2.76
C TRP A 340 29.99 -21.89 3.12
N LYS A 341 30.28 -22.15 4.40
CA LYS A 341 31.50 -22.86 4.84
C LYS A 341 31.61 -24.29 4.27
N ILE A 342 30.50 -24.89 3.83
CA ILE A 342 30.45 -26.27 3.33
C ILE A 342 30.74 -26.35 1.82
N GLU A 343 30.58 -25.25 1.05
CA GLU A 343 30.50 -25.35 -0.42
C GLU A 343 31.78 -25.09 -1.23
N GLU A 344 32.82 -24.39 -0.77
CA GLU A 344 34.14 -24.44 -1.45
C GLU A 344 35.28 -23.73 -0.71
N SER A 345 36.46 -24.33 -0.76
CA SER A 345 37.73 -23.85 -0.23
C SER A 345 38.49 -22.98 -1.24
N SER A 346 37.86 -21.95 -1.81
CA SER A 346 38.58 -20.93 -2.60
C SER A 346 38.66 -19.62 -1.80
N SER A 347 39.90 -19.21 -1.60
CA SER A 347 40.40 -18.25 -0.61
C SER A 347 40.22 -16.79 -1.04
N GLU A 348 39.48 -15.99 -0.26
CA GLU A 348 39.67 -14.53 -0.10
C GLU A 348 38.63 -13.87 0.84
N PHE A 349 37.53 -14.55 1.16
CA PHE A 349 36.51 -14.03 2.07
C PHE A 349 36.81 -14.39 3.53
N THR A 350 36.87 -13.38 4.39
CA THR A 350 37.28 -13.50 5.80
C THR A 350 36.10 -13.29 6.76
N LEU A 351 36.01 -14.10 7.81
CA LEU A 351 35.13 -13.84 8.95
C LEU A 351 35.91 -13.04 9.99
N TYR A 352 35.50 -11.79 10.17
CA TYR A 352 36.11 -10.87 11.12
C TYR A 352 35.37 -10.90 12.45
N ASP A 353 36.11 -10.63 13.53
CA ASP A 353 35.52 -10.44 14.84
C ASP A 353 35.12 -8.97 15.07
N PHE A 354 34.09 -8.73 15.88
CA PHE A 354 33.63 -7.36 16.16
C PHE A 354 34.74 -6.46 16.72
N PRO A 355 35.58 -6.89 17.69
CA PRO A 355 36.65 -6.05 18.22
C PRO A 355 37.70 -5.68 17.17
N GLU A 356 37.92 -6.54 16.18
CA GLU A 356 38.85 -6.28 15.09
C GLU A 356 38.34 -5.16 14.17
N LEU A 357 37.07 -5.23 13.77
CA LEU A 357 36.44 -4.17 12.97
C LEU A 357 36.25 -2.88 13.77
N ALA A 358 35.95 -2.98 15.07
CA ALA A 358 35.88 -1.82 15.95
C ALA A 358 37.25 -1.14 16.03
N ALA A 359 38.34 -1.88 16.20
CA ALA A 359 39.69 -1.31 16.19
C ALA A 359 40.03 -0.68 14.84
N ALA A 360 39.73 -1.37 13.73
CA ALA A 360 40.02 -0.87 12.38
C ALA A 360 39.28 0.43 12.03
N THR A 361 38.09 0.64 12.60
CA THR A 361 37.24 1.82 12.34
C THR A 361 37.32 2.90 13.41
N ASP A 362 38.27 2.79 14.35
CA ASP A 362 38.37 3.63 15.55
C ASP A 362 37.05 3.72 16.31
N ASN A 363 36.54 2.55 16.70
CA ASN A 363 35.25 2.33 17.36
C ASN A 363 34.07 2.94 16.61
N PHE A 364 34.06 2.84 15.27
CA PHE A 364 33.02 3.43 14.42
C PHE A 364 32.89 4.95 14.62
N SER A 365 34.03 5.62 14.74
CA SER A 365 34.14 7.09 14.83
C SER A 365 33.38 7.78 13.69
N GLU A 366 32.70 8.89 14.00
CA GLU A 366 32.03 9.71 12.99
C GLU A 366 33.03 10.31 11.98
N GLU A 367 34.31 10.47 12.33
CA GLU A 367 35.36 10.93 11.40
C GLU A 367 35.62 9.90 10.29
N ASN A 368 35.41 8.62 10.58
CA ASN A 368 35.55 7.52 9.63
C ASN A 368 34.26 7.24 8.86
N LYS A 369 33.18 7.98 9.08
CA LYS A 369 31.90 7.73 8.42
C LYS A 369 31.96 8.15 6.94
N LEU A 370 31.78 7.17 6.05
CA LEU A 370 31.76 7.36 4.60
C LEU A 370 30.36 7.70 4.08
N GLY A 371 29.32 7.20 4.74
CA GLY A 371 27.94 7.44 4.32
C GLY A 371 26.89 6.79 5.22
N GLN A 372 25.65 7.23 5.05
CA GLN A 372 24.48 6.71 5.75
C GLN A 372 23.32 6.59 4.77
N GLY A 373 22.78 5.38 4.62
CA GLY A 373 21.61 5.10 3.78
C GLY A 373 20.54 4.31 4.52
N GLY A 374 19.47 3.91 3.82
CA GLY A 374 18.39 3.07 4.39
C GLY A 374 18.86 1.69 4.87
N PHE A 375 20.10 1.32 4.57
CA PHE A 375 20.69 0.00 4.79
C PHE A 375 21.70 -0.06 5.94
N GLY A 376 22.06 1.09 6.51
CA GLY A 376 23.03 1.17 7.60
C GLY A 376 24.09 2.26 7.40
N LEU A 377 25.08 2.22 8.27
CA LEU A 377 26.20 3.16 8.30
C LEU A 377 27.42 2.50 7.66
N VAL A 378 28.16 3.24 6.84
CA VAL A 378 29.40 2.77 6.22
C VAL A 378 30.57 3.55 6.79
N TYR A 379 31.59 2.83 7.26
CA TYR A 379 32.79 3.40 7.87
C TYR A 379 34.03 3.01 7.07
N LYS A 380 35.00 3.91 7.00
CA LYS A 380 36.36 3.61 6.59
C LYS A 380 37.04 2.83 7.71
N GLY A 381 37.69 1.74 7.37
CA GLY A 381 38.54 0.97 8.28
C GLY A 381 39.96 0.87 7.73
N MET A 382 40.92 0.73 8.62
CA MET A 382 42.31 0.42 8.29
C MET A 382 42.82 -0.66 9.24
N PHE A 383 43.23 -1.80 8.68
CA PHE A 383 43.85 -2.88 9.45
C PHE A 383 45.32 -2.56 9.76
N CYS A 384 45.91 -3.29 10.71
CA CYS A 384 47.30 -3.08 11.15
C CYS A 384 48.34 -3.28 10.05
N ASP A 385 48.01 -4.05 9.01
CA ASP A 385 48.84 -4.29 7.84
C ASP A 385 48.75 -3.15 6.79
N GLY A 386 47.96 -2.12 7.05
CA GLY A 386 47.71 -0.98 6.15
C GLY A 386 46.58 -1.21 5.15
N THR A 387 45.89 -2.35 5.20
CA THR A 387 44.77 -2.63 4.31
C THR A 387 43.58 -1.74 4.64
N GLU A 388 43.16 -0.90 3.68
CA GLU A 388 41.97 -0.05 3.80
C GLU A 388 40.70 -0.80 3.36
N VAL A 389 39.64 -0.68 4.15
CA VAL A 389 38.34 -1.32 3.90
C VAL A 389 37.17 -0.37 4.12
N ALA A 390 36.02 -0.72 3.55
CA ALA A 390 34.74 -0.10 3.87
C ALA A 390 33.87 -1.10 4.68
N VAL A 391 33.50 -0.72 5.89
CA VAL A 391 32.71 -1.54 6.82
C VAL A 391 31.28 -1.03 6.84
N LYS A 392 30.36 -1.78 6.23
CA LYS A 392 28.90 -1.50 6.24
C LYS A 392 28.28 -2.20 7.45
N ARG A 393 27.94 -1.42 8.48
CA ARG A 393 27.27 -1.90 9.71
C ARG A 393 25.75 -1.81 9.54
N LEU A 394 25.09 -2.95 9.60
CA LEU A 394 23.64 -3.05 9.41
C LEU A 394 22.90 -2.73 10.71
N ALA A 395 21.73 -2.10 10.60
CA ALA A 395 20.91 -1.77 11.77
C ALA A 395 20.41 -3.04 12.49
N ALA A 396 20.71 -3.17 13.79
CA ALA A 396 20.48 -4.37 14.62
C ALA A 396 19.02 -4.91 14.61
N GLN A 397 18.03 -4.07 14.30
CA GLN A 397 16.60 -4.40 14.39
C GLN A 397 15.86 -4.42 13.03
N SER A 398 16.56 -4.24 11.91
CA SER A 398 15.92 -4.23 10.59
C SER A 398 15.71 -5.65 10.07
N VAL A 399 14.45 -6.10 10.02
CA VAL A 399 14.05 -7.36 9.35
C VAL A 399 14.48 -7.36 7.88
N GLN A 400 14.47 -6.18 7.24
CA GLN A 400 14.94 -5.98 5.87
C GLN A 400 16.46 -6.11 5.75
N GLY A 401 17.23 -5.53 6.68
CA GLY A 401 18.69 -5.59 6.69
C GLY A 401 19.24 -7.02 6.79
N LEU A 402 18.53 -7.93 7.49
CA LEU A 402 18.94 -9.34 7.54
C LEU A 402 18.75 -10.08 6.20
N VAL A 403 17.72 -9.75 5.42
CA VAL A 403 17.49 -10.36 4.10
C VAL A 403 18.54 -9.87 3.11
N GLU A 404 18.87 -8.59 3.16
CA GLU A 404 19.89 -7.98 2.32
C GLU A 404 21.28 -8.52 2.66
N PHE A 405 21.64 -8.61 3.94
CA PHE A 405 22.87 -9.27 4.42
C PHE A 405 23.06 -10.66 3.82
N LYS A 406 21.99 -11.47 3.83
CA LYS A 406 22.01 -12.81 3.26
C LYS A 406 22.19 -12.79 1.75
N ASN A 407 21.49 -11.90 1.05
CA ASN A 407 21.65 -11.76 -0.40
C ASN A 407 23.09 -11.36 -0.75
N GLU A 408 23.66 -10.37 -0.06
CA GLU A 408 25.02 -9.89 -0.34
C GLU A 408 26.08 -10.98 -0.11
N ILE A 409 25.99 -11.74 0.98
CA ILE A 409 26.91 -12.86 1.23
C ILE A 409 26.71 -13.99 0.22
N GLN A 410 25.46 -14.31 -0.14
CA GLN A 410 25.19 -15.39 -1.10
C GLN A 410 25.60 -15.04 -2.54
N LEU A 411 25.54 -13.75 -2.89
CA LEU A 411 25.77 -13.25 -4.25
C LEU A 411 27.19 -12.76 -4.45
N ILE A 412 27.62 -11.72 -3.71
CA ILE A 412 28.87 -11.00 -4.00
C ILE A 412 30.09 -11.83 -3.64
N ALA A 413 30.03 -12.66 -2.60
CA ALA A 413 31.17 -13.49 -2.21
C ALA A 413 31.63 -14.45 -3.33
N LYS A 414 30.77 -14.74 -4.31
CA LYS A 414 31.05 -15.59 -5.48
C LYS A 414 31.32 -14.81 -6.77
N LEU A 415 31.27 -13.48 -6.74
CA LEU A 415 31.46 -12.61 -7.90
C LEU A 415 32.85 -11.96 -7.87
N GLN A 416 33.60 -12.12 -8.96
CA GLN A 416 34.89 -11.47 -9.14
C GLN A 416 34.95 -10.88 -10.55
N HIS A 417 35.00 -9.55 -10.61
CA HIS A 417 35.10 -8.81 -11.87
C HIS A 417 35.69 -7.43 -11.60
N THR A 418 36.44 -6.87 -12.55
CA THR A 418 37.11 -5.57 -12.42
C THR A 418 36.16 -4.41 -12.15
N ASN A 419 34.92 -4.52 -12.63
CA ASN A 419 33.86 -3.51 -12.48
C ASN A 419 32.80 -3.85 -11.43
N LEU A 420 33.08 -4.75 -10.49
CA LEU A 420 32.22 -5.02 -9.33
C LEU A 420 33.01 -4.78 -8.04
N VAL A 421 32.36 -4.19 -7.04
CA VAL A 421 33.01 -3.99 -5.73
C VAL A 421 33.16 -5.34 -5.04
N LYS A 422 34.39 -5.60 -4.58
CA LYS A 422 34.75 -6.84 -3.92
C LYS A 422 34.30 -6.85 -2.45
N LEU A 423 33.52 -7.87 -2.09
CA LEU A 423 33.22 -8.20 -0.70
C LEU A 423 34.37 -9.07 -0.16
N VAL A 424 35.15 -8.53 0.77
CA VAL A 424 36.32 -9.20 1.38
C VAL A 424 35.97 -9.96 2.65
N GLY A 425 34.83 -9.68 3.28
CA GLY A 425 34.42 -10.45 4.45
C GLY A 425 33.14 -10.00 5.12
N CYS A 426 32.83 -10.61 6.26
CA CYS A 426 31.73 -10.19 7.12
C CYS A 426 32.01 -10.45 8.60
N CYS A 427 31.26 -9.78 9.48
CA CYS A 427 31.22 -10.04 10.91
C CYS A 427 29.77 -10.37 11.31
N VAL A 428 29.60 -11.45 12.08
CA VAL A 428 28.33 -11.85 12.69
C VAL A 428 28.58 -12.24 14.13
N GLN A 429 28.34 -11.31 15.05
CA GLN A 429 28.46 -11.54 16.49
C GLN A 429 27.22 -10.94 17.19
N GLU A 430 26.44 -11.79 17.86
CA GLU A 430 25.20 -11.41 18.54
C GLU A 430 24.22 -10.61 17.63
N GLU A 431 23.94 -9.35 17.98
CA GLU A 431 23.09 -8.45 17.20
C GLU A 431 23.85 -7.78 16.03
N GLU A 432 25.18 -7.75 16.08
CA GLU A 432 26.05 -7.06 15.13
C GLU A 432 26.23 -7.86 13.84
N LYS A 433 25.88 -7.23 12.72
CA LYS A 433 26.02 -7.80 11.37
C LYS A 433 26.68 -6.75 10.48
N MET A 434 27.86 -7.08 9.95
CA MET A 434 28.66 -6.16 9.16
C MET A 434 29.18 -6.83 7.90
N LEU A 435 29.25 -6.07 6.81
CA LEU A 435 29.87 -6.47 5.55
C LEU A 435 31.12 -5.63 5.33
N VAL A 436 32.20 -6.27 4.88
CA VAL A 436 33.51 -5.63 4.68
C VAL A 436 33.83 -5.68 3.20
N TYR A 437 34.04 -4.51 2.59
CA TYR A 437 34.37 -4.34 1.16
C TYR A 437 35.75 -3.72 0.99
N GLU A 438 36.30 -3.84 -0.21
CA GLU A 438 37.44 -3.01 -0.62
C GLU A 438 37.09 -1.52 -0.50
N TYR A 439 38.04 -0.71 -0.02
CA TYR A 439 37.84 0.74 0.07
C TYR A 439 37.93 1.41 -1.30
N MET A 440 36.96 2.30 -1.57
CA MET A 440 36.85 3.04 -2.82
C MET A 440 37.13 4.53 -2.57
N PRO A 441 38.36 5.01 -2.83
CA PRO A 441 38.82 6.32 -2.33
C PRO A 441 38.11 7.51 -2.97
N ASN A 442 37.56 7.36 -4.17
CA ASN A 442 36.81 8.43 -4.84
C ASN A 442 35.32 8.40 -4.50
N GLY A 443 34.82 7.42 -3.73
CA GLY A 443 33.41 7.34 -3.37
C GLY A 443 32.50 7.08 -4.56
N SER A 444 31.23 7.49 -4.47
CA SER A 444 30.22 7.24 -5.50
C SER A 444 30.21 8.27 -6.62
N LEU A 445 29.76 7.82 -7.81
CA LEU A 445 29.73 8.61 -9.04
C LEU A 445 28.81 9.84 -8.94
N ASP A 446 27.74 9.76 -8.17
CA ASP A 446 26.79 10.87 -7.94
C ASP A 446 27.45 12.11 -7.31
N PHE A 447 28.50 11.94 -6.51
CA PHE A 447 29.31 13.04 -5.97
C PHE A 447 30.13 13.78 -7.02
N PHE A 448 30.32 13.20 -8.21
CA PHE A 448 30.98 13.87 -9.31
C PHE A 448 29.97 14.43 -10.30
N ILE A 449 29.05 13.61 -10.78
CA ILE A 449 28.22 14.01 -11.94
C ILE A 449 27.19 15.08 -11.60
N PHE A 450 26.79 15.24 -10.34
CA PHE A 450 25.82 16.27 -9.91
C PHE A 450 26.46 17.46 -9.20
N ASP A 451 27.78 17.44 -9.02
CA ASP A 451 28.52 18.51 -8.36
C ASP A 451 29.17 19.41 -9.40
N GLN A 452 28.99 20.73 -9.27
CA GLN A 452 29.47 21.69 -10.27
C GLN A 452 30.99 21.83 -10.27
N GLU A 453 31.67 21.55 -9.15
CA GLU A 453 33.13 21.68 -9.03
C GLU A 453 33.84 20.39 -9.40
N ARG A 454 33.28 19.23 -9.02
CA ARG A 454 33.84 17.90 -9.29
C ARG A 454 33.44 17.36 -10.66
N GLY A 455 32.29 17.75 -11.20
CA GLY A 455 31.79 17.32 -12.52
C GLY A 455 32.78 17.53 -13.66
N PRO A 456 33.49 18.67 -13.74
CA PRO A 456 34.56 18.90 -14.72
C PRO A 456 35.77 17.96 -14.61
N LEU A 457 36.00 17.30 -13.45
CA LEU A 457 37.08 16.32 -13.30
C LEU A 457 36.83 15.04 -14.11
N LEU A 458 35.56 14.76 -14.41
CA LEU A 458 35.11 13.71 -15.31
C LEU A 458 34.89 14.28 -16.70
N ASP A 459 35.98 14.47 -17.45
CA ASP A 459 35.92 14.78 -18.87
C ASP A 459 35.16 13.68 -19.64
N TRP A 460 34.81 13.97 -20.89
CA TRP A 460 34.04 13.05 -21.71
C TRP A 460 34.69 11.67 -21.84
N LYS A 461 36.02 11.60 -21.95
CA LYS A 461 36.75 10.34 -22.09
C LYS A 461 36.62 9.49 -20.82
N LYS A 462 36.71 10.11 -19.64
CA LYS A 462 36.46 9.44 -18.35
C LYS A 462 35.00 9.01 -18.21
N ARG A 463 34.03 9.83 -18.63
CA ARG A 463 32.62 9.45 -18.64
C ARG A 463 32.36 8.24 -19.53
N GLN A 464 32.96 8.20 -20.72
CA GLN A 464 32.89 7.03 -21.62
C GLN A 464 33.50 5.78 -20.98
N HIS A 465 34.68 5.90 -20.37
CA HIS A 465 35.31 4.80 -19.62
C HIS A 465 34.41 4.28 -18.49
N ILE A 466 33.76 5.19 -17.76
CA ILE A 466 32.80 4.85 -16.71
C ILE A 466 31.58 4.11 -17.28
N ILE A 467 30.98 4.62 -18.35
CA ILE A 467 29.83 3.99 -19.02
C ILE A 467 30.19 2.58 -19.50
N GLU A 468 31.35 2.43 -20.15
CA GLU A 468 31.83 1.15 -20.64
C GLU A 468 32.06 0.16 -19.50
N GLY A 469 32.73 0.58 -18.42
CA GLY A 469 32.96 -0.29 -17.27
C GLY A 469 31.67 -0.72 -16.57
N ILE A 470 30.67 0.16 -16.44
CA ILE A 470 29.35 -0.22 -15.90
C ILE A 470 28.67 -1.25 -16.81
N ALA A 471 28.72 -1.04 -18.13
CA ALA A 471 28.15 -1.97 -19.11
C ALA A 471 28.84 -3.35 -19.05
N GLN A 472 30.17 -3.38 -18.92
CA GLN A 472 30.95 -4.62 -18.75
C GLN A 472 30.56 -5.33 -17.45
N GLY A 473 30.42 -4.61 -16.33
CA GLY A 473 29.95 -5.17 -15.05
C GLY A 473 28.55 -5.78 -15.15
N LEU A 474 27.60 -5.08 -15.76
CA LEU A 474 26.23 -5.61 -15.99
C LEU A 474 26.22 -6.81 -16.93
N LEU A 475 27.00 -6.76 -18.02
CA LEU A 475 27.13 -7.87 -18.96
C LEU A 475 27.66 -9.12 -18.27
N TYR A 476 28.65 -8.95 -17.39
CA TYR A 476 29.16 -10.03 -16.56
C TYR A 476 28.05 -10.65 -15.72
N LEU A 477 27.30 -9.84 -14.95
CA LEU A 477 26.19 -10.32 -14.10
C LEU A 477 25.08 -11.04 -14.90
N HIS A 478 24.79 -10.57 -16.12
CA HIS A 478 23.67 -11.10 -16.90
C HIS A 478 24.01 -12.35 -17.71
N LYS A 479 25.28 -12.49 -18.14
CA LYS A 479 25.70 -13.53 -19.09
C LYS A 479 26.90 -14.37 -18.68
N HIS A 480 27.89 -13.80 -17.98
CA HIS A 480 29.19 -14.45 -17.78
C HIS A 480 29.44 -14.92 -16.35
N SER A 481 28.65 -14.49 -15.38
CA SER A 481 28.63 -15.07 -14.05
C SER A 481 28.04 -16.49 -14.09
N TRP A 482 28.49 -17.33 -13.16
CA TRP A 482 28.05 -18.73 -13.03
C TRP A 482 26.52 -18.89 -12.99
N VAL A 483 25.86 -17.95 -12.32
CA VAL A 483 24.41 -17.79 -12.34
C VAL A 483 24.06 -16.43 -12.91
N ARG A 484 22.91 -16.30 -13.57
CA ARG A 484 22.41 -14.99 -14.02
C ARG A 484 21.96 -14.20 -12.78
N ILE A 485 22.43 -12.96 -12.67
CA ILE A 485 22.11 -12.08 -11.54
C ILE A 485 21.48 -10.81 -12.09
N ILE A 486 20.37 -10.39 -11.48
CA ILE A 486 19.74 -9.09 -11.74
C ILE A 486 19.96 -8.20 -10.52
N HIS A 487 20.50 -7.01 -10.73
CA HIS A 487 20.89 -6.09 -9.67
C HIS A 487 19.67 -5.41 -9.01
N ARG A 488 18.73 -4.90 -9.82
CA ARG A 488 17.46 -4.23 -9.44
C ARG A 488 17.56 -2.87 -8.77
N ASP A 489 18.76 -2.43 -8.39
CA ASP A 489 18.99 -1.08 -7.84
C ASP A 489 20.17 -0.36 -8.52
N MET A 490 20.20 -0.34 -9.85
CA MET A 490 21.22 0.40 -10.60
C MET A 490 20.93 1.90 -10.55
N LYS A 491 21.87 2.68 -10.03
CA LYS A 491 21.82 4.15 -9.89
C LYS A 491 23.20 4.75 -9.68
N ALA A 492 23.34 6.06 -9.81
CA ALA A 492 24.63 6.75 -9.69
C ALA A 492 25.30 6.56 -8.31
N SER A 493 24.53 6.56 -7.22
CA SER A 493 25.08 6.35 -5.87
C SER A 493 25.62 4.93 -5.64
N ASN A 494 25.24 3.96 -6.48
CA ASN A 494 25.67 2.57 -6.39
C ASN A 494 26.85 2.26 -7.32
N ILE A 495 27.37 3.25 -8.06
CA ILE A 495 28.61 3.13 -8.82
C ILE A 495 29.72 3.80 -8.01
N LEU A 496 30.66 3.01 -7.51
CA LEU A 496 31.83 3.52 -6.79
C LEU A 496 33.02 3.68 -7.75
N LEU A 497 33.91 4.61 -7.44
CA LEU A 497 35.09 4.92 -8.23
C LEU A 497 36.36 4.56 -7.46
N ASP A 498 37.21 3.74 -8.07
CA ASP A 498 38.51 3.39 -7.49
C ASP A 498 39.51 4.55 -7.63
N LYS A 499 40.76 4.34 -7.20
CA LYS A 499 41.84 5.34 -7.26
C LYS A 499 42.09 5.89 -8.67
N ASP A 500 41.80 5.11 -9.71
CA ASP A 500 42.03 5.43 -11.12
C ASP A 500 40.75 5.95 -11.80
N LEU A 501 39.70 6.25 -11.02
CA LEU A 501 38.35 6.63 -11.49
C LEU A 501 37.68 5.56 -12.35
N SER A 502 38.05 4.28 -12.16
CA SER A 502 37.37 3.18 -12.81
C SER A 502 36.10 2.79 -12.03
N PRO A 503 34.99 2.49 -12.74
CA PRO A 503 33.71 2.22 -12.09
C PRO A 503 33.63 0.80 -11.54
N LYS A 504 33.02 0.69 -10.36
CA LYS A 504 32.62 -0.59 -9.76
C LYS A 504 31.18 -0.54 -9.27
N ILE A 505 30.38 -1.51 -9.70
CA ILE A 505 28.98 -1.66 -9.25
C ILE A 505 28.98 -2.21 -7.82
N SER A 506 28.17 -1.60 -6.96
CA SER A 506 28.04 -1.88 -5.53
C SER A 506 26.58 -2.08 -5.12
N ASP A 507 26.36 -2.53 -3.87
CA ASP A 507 25.06 -2.66 -3.20
C ASP A 507 24.11 -3.72 -3.80
N PHE A 508 24.49 -4.99 -3.63
CA PHE A 508 23.70 -6.14 -4.11
C PHE A 508 22.65 -6.63 -3.12
N GLY A 509 22.33 -5.87 -2.07
CA GLY A 509 21.33 -6.27 -1.07
C GLY A 509 19.98 -6.63 -1.70
N MET A 510 19.70 -6.04 -2.85
CA MET A 510 18.46 -6.19 -3.61
C MET A 510 18.60 -7.16 -4.78
N ALA A 511 19.78 -7.69 -5.08
CA ALA A 511 20.00 -8.53 -6.25
C ALA A 511 19.34 -9.93 -6.11
N ARG A 512 19.13 -10.60 -7.25
CA ARG A 512 18.47 -11.93 -7.32
C ARG A 512 19.13 -12.86 -8.33
N ILE A 513 19.19 -14.14 -7.97
CA ILE A 513 19.68 -15.24 -8.82
C ILE A 513 18.56 -15.72 -9.75
N PHE A 514 18.89 -15.92 -11.03
CA PHE A 514 18.02 -16.50 -12.05
C PHE A 514 18.55 -17.87 -12.48
N GLY A 515 17.64 -18.84 -12.58
CA GLY A 515 17.91 -20.10 -13.29
C GLY A 515 18.01 -19.82 -14.80
N SER A 516 18.89 -20.55 -15.48
CA SER A 516 19.23 -20.35 -16.90
C SER A 516 18.03 -20.40 -17.87
N ASN A 517 16.91 -21.01 -17.48
CA ASN A 517 15.71 -21.20 -18.32
C ASN A 517 14.55 -20.23 -18.04
N VAL A 518 14.69 -19.27 -17.12
CA VAL A 518 13.63 -18.29 -16.81
C VAL A 518 14.03 -16.92 -17.36
N MET A 519 13.20 -16.34 -18.23
CA MET A 519 13.47 -15.05 -18.89
C MET A 519 12.98 -13.85 -18.07
N GLU A 520 11.96 -14.05 -17.24
CA GLU A 520 11.28 -13.02 -16.46
C GLU A 520 10.74 -13.65 -15.17
N VAL A 521 10.88 -12.96 -14.04
CA VAL A 521 10.36 -13.43 -12.75
C VAL A 521 9.46 -12.35 -12.20
N ASN A 522 8.28 -12.76 -11.75
CA ASN A 522 7.39 -11.93 -10.98
C ASN A 522 7.87 -11.92 -9.52
N THR A 523 8.03 -10.74 -8.94
CA THR A 523 8.23 -10.59 -7.50
C THR A 523 7.13 -9.75 -6.88
N ASN A 524 6.53 -10.29 -5.82
CA ASN A 524 5.56 -9.57 -5.00
C ASN A 524 6.20 -8.52 -4.09
N ARG A 525 7.53 -8.30 -4.20
CA ARG A 525 8.30 -7.31 -3.45
C ARG A 525 9.14 -6.50 -4.44
N VAL A 526 8.54 -5.44 -4.98
CA VAL A 526 9.23 -4.43 -5.80
C VAL A 526 10.15 -3.65 -4.89
N VAL A 527 11.43 -3.65 -5.24
CA VAL A 527 12.50 -3.01 -4.48
C VAL A 527 13.42 -2.34 -5.48
N GLY A 528 13.76 -1.07 -5.28
CA GLY A 528 14.69 -0.33 -6.12
C GLY A 528 14.53 1.16 -5.87
N THR A 529 15.33 1.96 -6.56
CA THR A 529 15.26 3.41 -6.44
C THR A 529 14.32 3.99 -7.49
N TYR A 530 13.33 4.76 -7.03
CA TYR A 530 12.38 5.47 -7.90
C TYR A 530 13.13 6.39 -8.88
N GLY A 531 12.62 6.49 -10.11
CA GLY A 531 13.30 7.17 -11.22
C GLY A 531 14.20 6.25 -12.05
N TYR A 532 14.75 5.17 -11.46
CA TYR A 532 15.56 4.19 -12.19
C TYR A 532 14.81 2.89 -12.52
N MET A 533 13.65 2.65 -11.89
CA MET A 533 12.89 1.41 -12.09
C MET A 533 12.21 1.37 -13.47
N ALA A 534 12.34 0.23 -14.13
CA ALA A 534 11.60 -0.06 -15.36
C ALA A 534 10.08 -0.04 -15.10
N PRO A 535 9.27 0.45 -16.05
CA PRO A 535 7.82 0.59 -15.85
C PRO A 535 7.17 -0.76 -15.53
N GLU A 536 7.49 -1.83 -16.25
CA GLU A 536 6.99 -3.19 -16.01
C GLU A 536 7.40 -3.74 -14.63
N TYR A 537 8.57 -3.32 -14.12
CA TYR A 537 9.01 -3.70 -12.79
C TYR A 537 8.26 -2.93 -11.71
N ALA A 538 8.03 -1.64 -11.93
CA ALA A 538 7.33 -0.76 -11.00
C ALA A 538 5.83 -1.06 -10.93
N SER A 539 5.18 -1.37 -12.06
CA SER A 539 3.73 -1.60 -12.15
C SER A 539 3.34 -3.04 -11.81
N GLU A 540 4.07 -4.02 -12.34
CA GLU A 540 3.64 -5.42 -12.34
C GLU A 540 4.56 -6.32 -11.50
N GLY A 541 5.66 -5.78 -10.97
CA GLY A 541 6.68 -6.54 -10.25
C GLY A 541 7.46 -7.50 -11.14
N LEU A 542 7.38 -7.32 -12.46
CA LEU A 542 8.09 -8.12 -13.44
C LEU A 542 9.51 -7.59 -13.59
N PHE A 543 10.48 -8.40 -13.20
CA PHE A 543 11.88 -8.04 -13.37
C PHE A 543 12.63 -9.05 -14.20
N SER A 544 13.50 -8.52 -15.04
CA SER A 544 14.37 -9.27 -15.93
C SER A 544 15.68 -8.51 -16.13
N VAL A 545 16.59 -9.08 -16.91
CA VAL A 545 17.79 -8.36 -17.34
C VAL A 545 17.45 -7.02 -18.01
N LYS A 546 16.25 -6.88 -18.60
CA LYS A 546 15.79 -5.64 -19.21
C LYS A 546 15.50 -4.55 -18.18
N SER A 547 15.14 -4.93 -16.96
CA SER A 547 14.92 -3.97 -15.88
C SER A 547 16.24 -3.28 -15.50
N ASP A 548 17.33 -4.02 -15.38
CA ASP A 548 18.68 -3.45 -15.18
C ASP A 548 19.13 -2.60 -16.38
N VAL A 549 18.79 -3.02 -17.61
CA VAL A 549 19.11 -2.25 -18.83
C VAL A 549 18.37 -0.92 -18.86
N PHE A 550 17.10 -0.88 -18.42
CA PHE A 550 16.35 0.36 -18.29
C PHE A 550 17.01 1.29 -17.27
N SER A 551 17.33 0.78 -16.07
CA SER A 551 18.01 1.55 -15.03
C SER A 551 19.37 2.06 -15.49
N PHE A 552 20.12 1.25 -16.25
CA PHE A 552 21.37 1.65 -16.90
C PHE A 552 21.15 2.77 -17.93
N GLY A 553 20.06 2.73 -18.69
CA GLY A 553 19.68 3.80 -19.61
C GLY A 553 19.43 5.14 -18.90
N VAL A 554 18.73 5.12 -17.76
CA VAL A 554 18.55 6.31 -16.92
C VAL A 554 19.91 6.82 -16.41
N LEU A 555 20.75 5.93 -15.87
CA LEU A 555 22.08 6.27 -15.39
C LEU A 555 22.97 6.85 -16.49
N LEU A 556 22.88 6.34 -17.71
CA LEU A 556 23.59 6.86 -18.88
C LEU A 556 23.21 8.32 -19.15
N LEU A 557 21.92 8.67 -19.08
CA LEU A 557 21.45 10.05 -19.25
C LEU A 557 21.99 10.97 -18.16
N GLU A 558 22.06 10.50 -16.92
CA GLU A 558 22.64 11.28 -15.81
C GLU A 558 24.14 11.52 -16.03
N ILE A 559 24.88 10.48 -16.46
CA ILE A 559 26.32 10.61 -16.76
C ILE A 559 26.56 11.56 -17.92
N VAL A 560 25.76 11.51 -18.98
CA VAL A 560 25.94 12.39 -20.14
C VAL A 560 25.54 13.84 -19.82
N SER A 561 24.41 14.02 -19.14
CA SER A 561 23.85 15.35 -18.87
C SER A 561 24.45 16.06 -17.66
N GLY A 562 24.99 15.30 -16.69
CA GLY A 562 25.35 15.83 -15.36
C GLY A 562 24.14 16.31 -14.55
N LYS A 563 22.91 15.91 -14.92
CA LYS A 563 21.68 16.32 -14.23
C LYS A 563 21.06 15.13 -13.52
N ARG A 564 20.57 15.37 -12.30
CA ARG A 564 19.89 14.37 -11.48
C ARG A 564 18.49 14.09 -12.04
N ASN A 565 18.10 12.83 -12.11
CA ASN A 565 16.71 12.46 -12.37
C ASN A 565 15.86 12.85 -11.14
N SER A 566 15.02 13.89 -11.28
CA SER A 566 14.31 14.60 -10.21
C SER A 566 13.51 13.69 -9.28
N SER A 567 14.13 13.25 -8.19
CA SER A 567 13.51 12.45 -7.11
C SER A 567 13.76 13.05 -5.71
N GLY A 568 14.20 14.31 -5.60
CA GLY A 568 14.54 14.98 -4.35
C GLY A 568 13.66 16.21 -4.10
N HIS A 569 13.18 16.36 -2.87
CA HIS A 569 12.32 17.46 -2.41
C HIS A 569 12.90 18.85 -2.72
N GLY A 570 12.07 19.72 -3.31
CA GLY A 570 12.30 21.16 -3.38
C GLY A 570 12.42 21.68 -4.82
N GLN A 571 11.39 22.45 -5.24
CA GLN A 571 11.39 23.34 -6.40
C GLN A 571 11.58 22.68 -7.78
N HIS A 572 10.46 22.19 -8.33
CA HIS A 572 9.84 22.64 -9.60
C HIS A 572 8.72 21.64 -9.91
N TYR A 573 7.50 21.99 -9.51
CA TYR A 573 6.29 21.31 -10.00
C TYR A 573 6.21 21.58 -11.50
N GLY A 574 6.35 20.55 -12.35
CA GLY A 574 6.17 20.75 -13.78
C GLY A 574 6.43 19.55 -14.70
N GLU A 575 7.48 18.75 -14.50
CA GLU A 575 7.85 17.76 -15.53
C GLU A 575 8.32 16.44 -14.92
N PHE A 576 7.49 15.40 -15.06
CA PHE A 576 7.97 14.04 -15.05
C PHE A 576 8.85 13.86 -16.31
N VAL A 577 10.17 13.82 -16.13
CA VAL A 577 11.07 13.41 -17.20
C VAL A 577 10.98 11.89 -17.30
N ASN A 578 10.02 11.40 -18.07
CA ASN A 578 10.11 10.04 -18.59
C ASN A 578 11.18 10.04 -19.71
N LEU A 579 11.77 8.87 -19.99
CA LEU A 579 12.84 8.74 -21.00
C LEU A 579 12.43 9.29 -22.39
N LEU A 580 11.14 9.24 -22.73
CA LEU A 580 10.55 9.76 -23.97
C LEU A 580 10.41 11.29 -23.96
N SER A 581 10.09 11.91 -22.83
CA SER A 581 10.10 13.38 -22.72
C SER A 581 11.53 13.94 -22.84
N TYR A 582 12.55 13.26 -22.30
CA TYR A 582 13.94 13.70 -22.45
C TYR A 582 14.42 13.74 -23.91
N VAL A 583 14.09 12.71 -24.71
CA VAL A 583 14.43 12.67 -26.15
C VAL A 583 13.67 13.72 -26.97
N SER A 584 12.56 14.24 -26.44
CA SER A 584 11.78 15.30 -27.11
C SER A 584 12.35 16.72 -26.87
N PHE A 585 13.28 16.87 -25.91
CA PHE A 585 13.87 18.17 -25.51
C PHE A 585 15.38 18.29 -25.79
N CYS A 586 16.02 17.27 -26.34
CA CYS A 586 17.34 17.35 -26.97
C CYS A 586 17.18 17.50 -28.49
#